data_AF-A0AAD9NAN8-F1
#
_entry.id   AF-A0AAD9NAN8-F1
#
_cell.length_a   1.000
_cell.length_b   1.000
_cell.length_c   1.000
_cell.angle_alpha   90.00
_cell.angle_beta   90.00
_cell.angle_gamma   90.00
#
_symmetry.space_group_name_H-M   'P 1'
#
loop_
_entity.id
_entity.type
_entity.pdbx_description
1 polymer ?
#
loop_
_entity_poly.entity_id
_entity_poly.type
_entity_poly.pdbx_seq_one_letter_code
_entity_poly.pdbx_strand_id
1 'polypeptide(L)'
;MEDIETILDTLVYDGKVEKTITASANTSSERGADQVWLYRTLTPLIPPTGLMRMPCGVCPIFNECCDDGIVSPTKCIYMKEWLDL
;
A
#
# COMPACT_ATOMS: atom_id res chain seq x y z
N MET A 1 -19.09 -4.39 17.61
CA MET A 1 -17.92 -3.51 17.87
C MET A 1 -16.69 -4.06 17.17
N GLU A 2 -16.50 -5.38 17.18
CA GLU A 2 -15.48 -6.11 16.39
C GLU A 2 -15.49 -5.78 14.87
N ASP A 3 -16.67 -5.55 14.28
CA ASP A 3 -16.78 -5.20 12.85
C ASP A 3 -16.05 -3.90 12.51
N ILE A 4 -16.14 -2.89 13.39
CA ILE A 4 -15.48 -1.59 13.18
C ILE A 4 -13.97 -1.75 13.32
N GLU A 5 -13.48 -2.54 14.27
CA GLU A 5 -12.06 -2.83 14.40
C GLU A 5 -11.52 -3.52 13.14
N THR A 6 -12.26 -4.47 12.59
CA THR A 6 -11.90 -5.16 11.34
C THR A 6 -11.84 -4.18 10.17
N ILE A 7 -12.79 -3.24 10.07
CA ILE A 7 -12.77 -2.18 9.06
C ILE A 7 -11.54 -1.28 9.25
N LEU A 8 -11.20 -0.89 10.48
CA LEU A 8 -10.01 -0.07 10.75
C LEU A 8 -8.70 -0.81 10.43
N ASP A 9 -8.65 -2.12 10.63
CA ASP A 9 -7.48 -2.93 10.27
C ASP A 9 -7.25 -2.94 8.75
N THR A 10 -8.29 -2.79 7.91
CA THR A 10 -8.11 -2.60 6.46
C THR A 10 -7.30 -1.34 6.12
N LEU A 11 -7.49 -0.25 6.89
CA LEU A 11 -6.73 0.99 6.70
C LEU A 11 -5.27 0.88 7.15
N VAL A 12 -5.00 0.00 8.11
CA VAL A 12 -3.64 -0.37 8.52
C VAL A 12 -2.96 -1.14 7.39
N TYR A 13 -3.64 -2.11 6.78
CA TYR A 13 -3.10 -2.88 5.64
C TYR A 13 -2.87 -2.02 4.39
N ASP A 14 -3.70 -1.01 4.16
CA ASP A 14 -3.50 -0.01 3.12
C ASP A 14 -2.29 0.93 3.39
N GLY A 15 -1.67 0.84 4.57
CA GLY A 15 -0.57 1.73 4.99
C GLY A 15 -1.00 3.18 5.23
N LYS A 16 -2.31 3.43 5.43
CA LYS A 16 -2.88 4.77 5.60
C LYS A 16 -2.99 5.18 7.07
N VAL A 17 -2.97 4.23 8.00
CA VAL A 17 -3.19 4.46 9.44
C VAL A 17 -2.21 3.61 10.25
N GLU A 18 -1.70 4.17 11.34
CA GLU A 18 -1.00 3.42 12.40
C GLU A 18 -1.97 3.06 13.53
N LYS A 19 -1.77 1.87 14.13
CA LYS A 19 -2.51 1.36 15.30
C LYS A 19 -1.55 1.28 16.48
N THR A 20 -1.89 1.92 17.60
CA THR A 20 -1.08 1.92 18.83
C THR A 20 -1.94 1.53 20.02
N ILE A 21 -1.39 0.73 20.94
CA ILE A 21 -2.07 0.34 22.17
C ILE A 21 -1.63 1.24 23.32
N THR A 22 -2.59 1.70 24.13
CA THR A 22 -2.31 2.42 25.36
C THR A 22 -3.00 1.78 26.55
N ALA A 23 -2.37 1.85 27.72
CA ALA A 23 -3.02 1.45 28.95
C ALA A 23 -4.02 2.54 29.35
N SER A 24 -5.27 2.15 29.63
CA SER A 24 -6.29 3.06 30.11
C SER A 24 -5.84 3.73 31.41
N ALA A 25 -5.78 5.07 31.43
CA ALA A 25 -5.39 5.85 32.60
C ALA A 25 -6.51 5.95 33.67
N ASN A 26 -7.58 5.16 33.51
CA ASN A 26 -8.78 5.21 34.35
C ASN A 26 -8.51 4.40 35.62
N THR A 27 -8.01 5.04 36.67
CA THR A 27 -7.67 4.43 37.96
C THR A 27 -8.88 4.04 38.83
N SER A 28 -9.96 3.48 38.26
CA SER A 28 -11.17 3.17 39.05
C SER A 28 -11.85 1.83 38.78
N SER A 29 -11.19 0.86 38.15
CA SER A 29 -11.75 -0.49 38.03
C SER A 29 -10.69 -1.58 38.25
N GLU A 30 -10.80 -2.27 39.38
CA GLU A 30 -9.96 -3.39 39.84
C GLU A 30 -10.16 -4.70 39.02
N ARG A 31 -10.29 -4.62 37.69
CA ARG A 31 -10.37 -5.81 36.83
C ARG A 31 -9.65 -5.60 35.52
N GLY A 32 -8.37 -5.97 35.49
CA GLY A 32 -7.56 -6.05 34.28
C GLY A 32 -7.23 -4.68 33.68
N ALA A 33 -6.01 -4.53 33.19
CA ALA A 33 -5.64 -3.33 32.44
C ALA A 33 -6.50 -3.27 31.17
N ASP A 34 -7.50 -2.39 31.14
CA ASP A 34 -8.30 -2.14 29.95
C ASP A 34 -7.40 -1.47 28.89
N GLN A 35 -7.13 -2.17 27.80
CA GLN A 35 -6.25 -1.70 26.74
C GLN A 35 -7.09 -0.93 25.72
N VAL A 36 -6.68 0.29 25.39
CA VAL A 36 -7.37 1.13 24.40
C VAL A 36 -6.54 1.20 23.13
N TRP A 37 -7.18 0.88 22.00
CA TRP A 37 -6.58 1.04 20.67
C TRP A 37 -6.77 2.46 20.16
N LEU A 38 -5.67 3.09 19.76
CA LEU A 38 -5.64 4.40 19.13
C LEU A 38 -5.22 4.25 17.67
N TYR A 39 -5.85 5.04 16.80
CA TYR A 39 -5.61 5.04 15.37
C TYR A 39 -5.24 6.45 14.91
N ARG A 40 -4.19 6.58 14.10
CA ARG A 40 -3.76 7.86 13.52
C ARG A 40 -3.47 7.71 12.03
N THR A 41 -3.91 8.68 11.23
CA THR A 41 -3.60 8.74 9.80
C THR A 41 -2.11 9.01 9.55
N LEU A 42 -1.54 8.29 8.58
CA LEU A 42 -0.18 8.44 8.10
C LEU A 42 -0.16 9.11 6.73
N THR A 43 0.87 9.91 6.49
CA THR A 43 1.26 10.32 5.15
C THR A 43 2.31 9.35 4.60
N PRO A 44 2.26 8.98 3.31
CA PRO A 44 3.28 8.13 2.70
C PRO A 44 4.69 8.72 2.91
N LEU A 45 5.64 7.88 3.32
CA LEU A 45 7.02 8.31 3.59
C LEU A 45 7.74 8.79 2.33
N ILE A 46 7.46 8.14 1.20
CA ILE A 46 8.02 8.45 -0.10
C ILE A 46 6.93 8.43 -1.16
N PRO A 47 7.03 9.25 -2.21
CA PRO A 47 6.13 9.17 -3.35
C PRO A 47 6.35 7.86 -4.13
N PRO A 48 5.39 7.44 -4.98
CA PRO A 48 5.56 6.29 -5.86
C PRO A 48 6.83 6.43 -6.69
N THR A 49 7.63 5.38 -6.77
CA THR A 49 8.93 5.38 -7.46
C THR A 49 8.78 5.54 -8.97
N GLY A 50 9.82 6.06 -9.64
CA GLY A 50 9.81 6.22 -11.10
C GLY A 50 9.55 4.92 -11.85
N LEU A 51 10.04 3.79 -11.31
CA LEU A 51 9.80 2.46 -11.89
C LEU A 51 8.32 2.12 -11.99
N MET A 52 7.53 2.43 -10.95
CA MET A 52 6.08 2.17 -10.96
C MET A 52 5.30 3.16 -11.83
N ARG A 53 5.92 4.25 -12.28
CA ARG A 53 5.29 5.27 -13.14
C ARG A 53 5.51 5.02 -14.64
N MET A 54 6.47 4.17 -14.98
CA MET A 54 6.77 3.81 -16.37
C MET A 54 6.17 2.42 -16.69
N PRO A 55 5.78 2.16 -17.94
CA PRO A 55 5.07 0.93 -18.30
C PRO A 55 5.85 -0.35 -17.98
N CYS A 56 7.19 -0.29 -17.98
CA CYS A 56 8.04 -1.45 -17.67
C CYS A 56 7.89 -1.96 -16.24
N GLY A 57 7.61 -1.10 -15.25
CA GLY A 57 7.52 -1.52 -13.84
C GLY A 57 6.25 -2.29 -13.50
N VAL A 58 5.24 -2.26 -14.38
CA VAL A 58 3.96 -2.96 -14.24
C VAL A 58 3.68 -3.91 -15.41
N CYS A 59 4.67 -4.11 -16.30
CA CYS A 59 4.49 -4.90 -17.52
C CYS A 59 4.25 -6.38 -17.18
N PRO A 60 3.14 -7.00 -17.60
CA PRO A 60 2.81 -8.39 -17.26
C PRO A 60 3.71 -9.42 -17.97
N ILE A 61 4.34 -9.02 -19.08
CA ILE A 61 5.21 -9.88 -19.91
C ILE A 61 6.67 -9.40 -19.90
N PHE A 62 7.09 -8.74 -18.82
CA PHE A 62 8.43 -8.14 -18.70
C PHE A 62 9.55 -9.15 -19.00
N ASN A 63 9.43 -10.38 -18.48
CA ASN A 63 10.44 -11.44 -18.63
C ASN A 63 10.61 -11.94 -20.08
N GLU A 64 9.64 -11.67 -20.95
CA GLU A 64 9.65 -12.08 -22.35
C GLU A 64 10.17 -10.98 -23.29
N CYS A 65 10.38 -9.77 -22.76
CA CYS A 65 10.81 -8.61 -23.53
C CYS A 65 12.33 -8.64 -23.78
N CYS A 66 12.72 -8.79 -25.05
CA CYS A 66 14.13 -8.74 -25.46
C CYS A 66 14.29 -8.08 -26.83
N ASP A 67 15.51 -7.62 -27.16
CA ASP A 67 15.75 -6.82 -28.35
C ASP A 67 15.44 -7.55 -29.68
N ASP A 68 15.72 -8.86 -29.74
CA ASP A 68 15.47 -9.71 -30.92
C ASP A 68 14.24 -10.62 -30.76
N GLY A 69 13.37 -10.29 -29.80
CA GLY A 69 12.18 -11.06 -29.47
C GLY A 69 10.93 -10.66 -30.26
N ILE A 70 9.91 -11.51 -30.21
CA ILE A 70 8.55 -11.16 -30.65
C ILE A 70 8.03 -9.98 -29.81
N VAL A 71 8.26 -10.07 -28.49
CA VAL A 71 8.06 -8.98 -27.54
C VAL A 71 9.39 -8.23 -27.44
N SER A 72 9.41 -6.98 -27.89
CA SER A 72 10.62 -6.15 -27.88
C SER A 72 10.30 -4.71 -27.45
N PRO A 73 11.26 -3.99 -26.86
CA PRO A 73 11.06 -2.58 -26.49
C PRO A 73 10.68 -1.72 -27.71
N THR A 74 11.29 -2.00 -28.86
CA THR A 74 11.08 -1.27 -30.13
C THR A 74 9.65 -1.39 -30.66
N LYS A 75 8.98 -2.52 -30.44
CA LYS A 75 7.61 -2.79 -30.91
C LYS A 75 6.59 -2.77 -29.75
N CYS A 76 6.96 -2.26 -28.58
CA CYS A 76 6.16 -2.34 -27.37
C CYS A 76 4.92 -1.43 -27.45
N ILE A 77 3.73 -2.05 -27.44
CA ILE A 77 2.45 -1.32 -27.44
C ILE A 77 2.26 -0.50 -26.16
N TYR A 78 2.66 -1.03 -25.00
CA TYR A 78 2.50 -0.34 -23.72
C TYR A 78 3.32 0.94 -23.63
N MET A 79 4.53 0.93 -24.19
CA MET A 79 5.37 2.12 -24.24
C MET A 79 4.82 3.15 -25.23
N LYS A 80 4.34 2.69 -26.39
CA LYS A 80 3.75 3.58 -27.40
C LYS A 80 2.50 4.28 -26.86
N GLU A 81 1.55 3.53 -26.33
CA GLU A 81 0.32 4.09 -25.74
C GLU A 81 0.62 5.05 -24.58
N TRP A 82 1.64 4.76 -23.77
CA TRP A 82 2.06 5.63 -22.68
C TRP A 82 2.68 6.96 -23.16
N LEU A 83 3.41 6.95 -24.28
CA LEU A 83 4.00 8.16 -24.87
C LEU A 83 3.01 8.99 -25.69
N ASP A 84 1.93 8.36 -26.19
CA ASP A 84 0.89 9.00 -26.99
C ASP A 84 -0.18 9.73 -26.12
N LEU A 85 -0.12 9.57 -24.79
CA LEU A 85 -0.96 10.25 -23.78
C LEU A 85 -0.42 11.65 -23.43
#